data_AF-I3D2H3-F1
#
_entry.id   AF-I3D2H3-F1
#
_cell.length_a   1.000
_cell.length_b   1.000
_cell.length_c   1.000
_cell.angle_alpha   90.00
_cell.angle_beta   90.00
_cell.angle_gamma   90.00
#
_symmetry.space_group_name_H-M   'P 1'
#
loop_
_entity.id
_entity.type
_entity.pdbx_description
1 polymer ?
#
loop_
_entity_poly.entity_id
_entity_poly.type
_entity_poly.pdbx_seq_one_letter_code
_entity_poly.pdbx_strand_id
1 'polypeptide(L)' 'MIQIVLMANYTSEVNVIHKKFQNAVKRAKSKQSLNKAYSVHKKDHERLLKKHLREETVMINKAKKKLE' A
#
# COMPACT_ATOMS: atom_id res chain seq x y z
N MET A 1 12.28 16.76 2.16
CA MET A 1 10.84 17.02 2.34
C MET A 1 9.94 16.07 1.54
N ILE A 2 10.16 15.87 0.23
CA ILE A 2 9.30 15.02 -0.62
C ILE A 2 9.28 13.53 -0.19
N GLN A 3 10.44 12.92 0.11
CA GLN A 3 10.49 11.51 0.55
C GLN A 3 9.74 11.27 1.88
N ILE A 4 9.80 12.23 2.81
CA ILE A 4 9.09 12.16 4.10
C ILE A 4 7.57 12.15 3.88
N VAL A 5 7.08 12.93 2.92
CA VAL A 5 5.65 13.00 2.59
C VAL A 5 5.18 11.70 1.91
N LEU A 6 5.97 11.13 0.98
CA LEU A 6 5.65 9.85 0.33
C LEU A 6 5.58 8.70 1.35
N MET A 7 6.55 8.64 2.27
CA MET A 7 6.57 7.66 3.36
C MET A 7 5.38 7.83 4.31
N ALA A 8 5.08 9.05 4.74
CA ALA A 8 3.94 9.31 5.61
C ALA A 8 2.61 8.87 4.98
N ASN A 9 2.44 9.11 3.66
CA ASN A 9 1.26 8.67 2.94
C ASN A 9 1.21 7.13 2.80
N TYR A 10 2.34 6.49 2.45
CA TYR A 10 2.41 5.02 2.37
C TYR A 10 2.04 4.34 3.69
N THR A 11 2.62 4.79 4.81
CA THR A 11 2.32 4.24 6.14
C THR A 11 0.84 4.42 6.52
N SER A 12 0.24 5.58 6.20
CA SER A 12 -1.18 5.83 6.43
C SER A 12 -2.07 4.86 5.64
N GLU A 13 -1.80 4.68 4.34
CA GLU A 13 -2.56 3.77 3.48
C GLU A 13 -2.39 2.29 3.93
N VAL A 14 -1.19 1.87 4.34
CA VAL A 14 -0.92 0.54 4.92
C VAL A 14 -1.77 0.32 6.18
N ASN A 15 -1.81 1.30 7.09
CA ASN A 15 -2.61 1.21 8.31
C ASN A 15 -4.10 1.04 8.02
N VAL A 16 -4.62 1.72 6.98
CA VAL A 16 -6.01 1.57 6.54
C VAL A 16 -6.26 0.14 6.01
N ILE A 17 -5.35 -0.41 5.21
CA ILE A 17 -5.46 -1.78 4.68
C ILE A 17 -5.51 -2.80 5.83
N HIS A 18 -4.63 -2.68 6.82
CA HIS A 18 -4.64 -3.57 7.99
C HIS A 18 -5.92 -3.43 8.82
N LYS A 19 -6.42 -2.22 9.07
CA LYS A 19 -7.70 -2.00 9.77
C LYS A 19 -8.87 -2.68 9.03
N LYS A 20 -8.93 -2.54 7.69
CA LYS A 20 -9.96 -3.19 6.88
C LYS A 20 -9.87 -4.72 6.97
N PHE A 21 -8.67 -5.27 6.87
CA PHE A 21 -8.45 -6.71 6.98
C PHE A 21 -8.85 -7.26 8.35
N GLN A 22 -8.42 -6.63 9.44
CA GLN A 22 -8.78 -7.04 10.80
C GLN A 22 -10.31 -7.03 10.99
N ASN A 23 -10.99 -6.01 10.49
CA ASN A 23 -12.45 -5.93 10.55
C ASN A 23 -13.13 -7.04 9.72
N ALA A 24 -12.59 -7.36 8.55
CA ALA A 24 -13.09 -8.45 7.71
C ALA A 24 -12.91 -9.82 8.38
N VAL A 25 -11.75 -10.05 9.01
CA VAL A 25 -11.46 -11.27 9.79
C VAL A 25 -12.41 -11.40 10.98
N LYS A 26 -12.61 -10.33 11.76
CA LYS A 26 -13.54 -10.33 12.91
C LYS A 26 -14.99 -10.66 12.53
N ARG A 27 -15.41 -10.32 11.30
CA ARG A 27 -16.79 -10.52 10.81
C ARG A 27 -16.95 -11.83 10.03
N ALA A 28 -15.86 -12.52 9.70
CA ALA A 28 -15.89 -13.74 8.90
C ALA A 28 -16.58 -14.87 9.68
N LYS A 29 -17.52 -15.56 9.02
CA LYS A 29 -18.26 -16.71 9.59
C LYS A 29 -17.88 -18.05 8.95
N SER A 30 -16.96 -18.03 7.98
CA SER A 30 -16.54 -19.23 7.24
C SER A 30 -15.09 -19.14 6.76
N LYS A 31 -14.48 -20.31 6.52
CA LYS A 31 -13.13 -20.41 5.91
C LYS A 31 -13.06 -19.68 4.58
N GLN A 32 -14.10 -19.77 3.76
CA GLN A 32 -14.17 -19.05 2.48
C GLN A 32 -14.13 -17.53 2.67
N SER A 33 -14.85 -17.00 3.67
CA SER A 33 -14.83 -15.56 3.97
C SER A 33 -13.46 -15.09 4.51
N LEU A 34 -12.74 -15.92 5.27
CA LEU A 34 -11.36 -15.64 5.68
C LEU A 34 -10.40 -15.62 4.50
N ASN A 35 -10.47 -16.62 3.60
CA ASN A 35 -9.64 -16.67 2.40
C ASN A 35 -9.88 -15.45 1.50
N LYS A 36 -11.15 -15.03 1.36
CA LYS A 36 -11.49 -13.80 0.63
C LYS A 36 -10.91 -12.57 1.30
N ALA A 37 -11.00 -12.44 2.63
CA ALA A 37 -10.43 -11.31 3.37
C ALA A 37 -8.91 -11.20 3.13
N TYR A 38 -8.19 -12.32 3.19
CA TYR A 38 -6.76 -12.36 2.90
C TYR A 38 -6.44 -12.00 1.45
N SER A 39 -7.18 -12.55 0.48
CA SER A 39 -6.97 -12.27 -0.94
C SER A 39 -7.14 -10.77 -1.26
N VAL A 40 -8.17 -10.13 -0.69
CA VAL A 40 -8.40 -8.69 -0.83
C VAL A 40 -7.26 -7.88 -0.17
N HIS A 41 -6.87 -8.24 1.05
CA HIS A 41 -5.77 -7.61 1.77
C HIS A 41 -4.46 -7.65 0.96
N LYS A 42 -4.10 -8.81 0.43
CA LYS A 42 -2.91 -8.99 -0.41
C LYS A 42 -2.97 -8.09 -1.65
N LYS A 43 -4.09 -8.10 -2.37
CA LYS A 43 -4.28 -7.29 -3.58
C LYS A 43 -4.18 -5.79 -3.30
N ASP A 44 -4.75 -5.32 -2.18
CA ASP A 44 -4.67 -3.92 -1.78
C ASP A 44 -3.21 -3.52 -1.46
N HIS A 45 -2.45 -4.38 -0.76
CA HIS A 45 -1.03 -4.17 -0.50
C HIS A 45 -0.19 -4.10 -1.78
N GLU A 46 -0.37 -5.05 -2.70
CA GLU A 46 0.35 -5.09 -3.97
C GLU A 46 0.07 -3.83 -4.81
N ARG A 47 -1.19 -3.37 -4.83
CA ARG A 47 -1.56 -2.13 -5.52
C ARG A 47 -0.89 -0.91 -4.90
N LEU A 48 -0.88 -0.81 -3.57
CA LEU A 48 -0.26 0.30 -2.86
C LEU A 48 1.26 0.33 -3.07
N LEU A 49 1.92 -0.82 -2.96
CA LEU A 49 3.35 -0.94 -3.19
C LEU A 49 3.73 -0.51 -4.62
N LYS A 50 2.97 -0.98 -5.62
CA LYS A 50 3.20 -0.59 -7.02
C LYS A 50 3.08 0.92 -7.22
N LYS A 51 2.09 1.57 -6.60
CA LYS A 51 1.92 3.03 -6.64
C LYS A 51 3.13 3.73 -6.01
N HIS A 52 3.51 3.29 -4.81
CA HIS A 52 4.62 3.87 -4.06
C HIS A 52 5.95 3.80 -4.85
N LEU A 53 6.31 2.63 -5.37
CA LEU A 53 7.55 2.46 -6.17
C LEU A 53 7.54 3.30 -7.46
N ARG A 54 6.35 3.54 -8.05
CA ARG A 54 6.21 4.42 -9.21
C ARG A 54 6.52 5.88 -8.86
N GLU A 55 6.06 6.34 -7.70
CA GLU A 55 6.35 7.68 -7.19
C GLU A 55 7.86 7.87 -6.95
N GLU A 56 8.52 6.88 -6.36
CA GLU A 56 9.97 6.88 -6.17
C GLU A 56 10.73 6.87 -7.50
N THR A 57 10.26 6.10 -8.48
CA THR A 57 10.85 6.09 -9.83
C THR A 57 10.78 7.46 -10.49
N VAL A 58 9.64 8.15 -10.38
CA VAL A 58 9.48 9.53 -10.88
C VAL A 58 10.43 10.48 -10.17
N MET A 59 10.60 10.33 -8.85
CA MET A 59 11.56 11.13 -8.09
C MET A 59 12.99 10.93 -8.58
N ILE A 60 13.43 9.68 -8.74
CA ILE A 60 14.77 9.34 -9.24
C ILE A 60 14.99 9.91 -10.64
N ASN A 61 14.03 9.76 -11.55
CA ASN A 61 14.15 10.29 -12.90
C ASN A 61 14.28 11.82 -12.92
N LYS A 62 13.55 12.53 -12.05
CA LYS A 62 13.69 13.98 -11.89
C LYS A 62 15.06 14.35 -11.30
N ALA A 63 15.59 13.57 -10.36
CA ALA A 63 16.92 13.82 -9.80
C ALA A 63 18.01 13.62 -10.85
N LYS A 64 17.94 12.54 -11.65
CA LYS A 64 18.87 12.27 -12.74
C LYS A 64 18.95 13.41 -13.75
N LYS A 65 17.81 13.94 -14.19
CA LYS A 65 17.75 15.08 -15.13
C LYS A 65 18.38 16.38 -14.63
N LYS A 66 18.63 16.52 -13.32
CA LYS A 66 19.29 17.69 -12.73
C LYS A 66 20.81 17.54 -12.66
N LEU A 67 21.33 16.36 -12.98
CA LEU A 67 22.76 16.05 -12.99
C LEU A 67 23.35 16.13 -14.41
N GLU A 68 22.49 16.35 -15.41
CA GLU A 68 22.85 16.68 -16.80
C GLU A 68 22.87 18.21 -16.96
#